data_AF-A0A2N5V7A3-F1
#
_entry.id   AF-A0A2N5V7A3-F1
#
_cell.length_a   1.000
_cell.length_b   1.000
_cell.length_c   1.000
_cell.angle_alpha   90.00
_cell.angle_beta   90.00
_cell.angle_gamma   90.00
#
_symmetry.space_group_name_H-M   'P 1'
#
loop_
_entity.id
_entity.type
_entity.pdbx_description
1 polymer ?
#
loop_
_entity_poly.entity_id
_entity_poly.type
_entity_poly.pdbx_seq_one_letter_code
_entity_poly.pdbx_strand_id
1 'polypeptide(L)'
;MPKGNYPVGSYQSLMTVTKEFFSLEARVAQDAHLKEHMPFLHAILIGMIPSDADLTTNDGVDDLALDLLDPATSTDVDAANINVLGYEQPSDLRIQATLRFCRIVSTVCAMMSYAANRRFNAFQLTNSVRLLACGISERGCEYLNHVGLCSSRWTALAAMKSLSLNAQAKLKKSMSISPQCPIAPSICIDNIDMEEKVRNISVGHRAFTFRRTWGYVHSPDAELIASLDQSELTLESYHNAIQQVKSMTIEPRMFLPSREEDQKIQAVWLSQIAKVLHQYFADPNPMPESGDNS
;
A
#
# COMPACT_ATOMS: atom_id res chain seq x y z
N MET A 1 -25.99 14.73 -6.37
CA MET A 1 -25.45 13.56 -5.63
C MET A 1 -26.54 12.52 -5.42
N PRO A 2 -26.36 11.28 -5.90
CA PRO A 2 -27.33 10.19 -5.76
C PRO A 2 -27.39 9.68 -4.32
N LYS A 3 -28.61 9.49 -3.81
CA LYS A 3 -28.89 8.99 -2.46
C LYS A 3 -28.96 7.47 -2.46
N GLY A 4 -28.54 6.84 -1.35
CA GLY A 4 -28.62 5.39 -1.17
C GLY A 4 -27.25 4.73 -1.07
N ASN A 5 -27.26 3.40 -1.05
CA ASN A 5 -26.05 2.58 -0.92
C ASN A 5 -25.32 2.47 -2.26
N TYR A 6 -23.99 2.51 -2.23
CA TYR A 6 -23.14 2.19 -3.37
C TYR A 6 -23.43 0.76 -3.87
N PRO A 7 -23.44 0.49 -5.19
CA PRO A 7 -23.02 1.37 -6.30
C PRO A 7 -24.09 2.33 -6.82
N VAL A 8 -25.36 2.16 -6.44
CA VAL A 8 -26.48 2.96 -6.98
C VAL A 8 -26.53 4.36 -6.35
N GLY A 9 -26.10 4.49 -5.09
CA GLY A 9 -25.98 5.75 -4.37
C GLY A 9 -24.57 5.99 -3.85
N SER A 10 -24.40 7.08 -3.10
CA SER A 10 -23.06 7.52 -2.68
C SER A 10 -22.55 6.91 -1.35
N TYR A 11 -23.37 6.12 -0.66
CA TYR A 11 -23.03 5.61 0.67
C TYR A 11 -22.20 4.35 0.65
N GLN A 12 -21.02 4.43 1.24
CA GLN A 12 -20.13 3.31 1.47
C GLN A 12 -20.35 2.75 2.87
N SER A 13 -20.86 1.52 2.93
CA SER A 13 -21.05 0.83 4.20
C SER A 13 -19.72 0.25 4.69
N LEU A 14 -19.32 0.64 5.89
CA LEU A 14 -18.15 0.11 6.57
C LEU A 14 -18.15 -1.43 6.70
N MET A 15 -19.32 -2.07 6.65
CA MET A 15 -19.45 -3.52 6.79
C MET A 15 -19.15 -4.26 5.48
N THR A 16 -19.31 -3.60 4.34
CA THR A 16 -19.21 -4.22 3.01
C THR A 16 -17.99 -3.75 2.22
N VAL A 17 -17.15 -2.91 2.83
CA VAL A 17 -15.92 -2.44 2.19
C VAL A 17 -14.94 -3.59 2.00
N THR A 18 -14.40 -3.69 0.80
CA THR A 18 -13.40 -4.69 0.41
C THR A 18 -12.06 -4.03 0.04
N LYS A 19 -11.04 -4.82 -0.32
CA LYS A 19 -9.74 -4.26 -0.72
C LYS A 19 -9.86 -3.38 -1.97
N GLU A 20 -10.79 -3.70 -2.87
CA GLU A 20 -11.03 -3.04 -4.14
C GLU A 20 -11.49 -1.59 -3.94
N PHE A 21 -12.22 -1.31 -2.85
CA PHE A 21 -12.62 0.05 -2.50
C PHE A 21 -11.43 1.01 -2.31
N PHE A 22 -10.29 0.49 -1.85
CA PHE A 22 -9.08 1.30 -1.60
C PHE A 22 -8.14 1.36 -2.81
N SER A 23 -8.52 0.78 -3.95
CA SER A 23 -7.70 0.76 -5.16
C SER A 23 -7.65 2.13 -5.84
N LEU A 24 -6.69 2.28 -6.76
CA LEU A 24 -6.55 3.49 -7.55
C LEU A 24 -7.77 3.71 -8.45
N GLU A 25 -8.25 2.65 -9.08
CA GLU A 25 -9.40 2.70 -10.00
C GLU A 25 -10.66 3.15 -9.26
N ALA A 26 -10.91 2.60 -8.06
CA ALA A 26 -12.06 2.98 -7.24
C ALA A 26 -11.98 4.46 -6.83
N ARG A 27 -10.79 4.97 -6.52
CA ARG A 27 -10.57 6.38 -6.21
C ARG A 27 -10.80 7.28 -7.41
N VAL A 28 -10.24 6.95 -8.58
CA VAL A 28 -10.41 7.73 -9.81
C VAL A 28 -11.89 7.81 -10.18
N ALA A 29 -12.61 6.69 -10.08
CA ALA A 29 -14.06 6.65 -10.28
C ALA A 29 -14.82 7.55 -9.27
N GLN A 30 -14.42 7.55 -8.00
CA GLN A 30 -15.01 8.42 -6.98
C GLN A 30 -14.75 9.90 -7.26
N ASP A 31 -13.52 10.26 -7.64
CA ASP A 31 -13.14 11.64 -7.96
C ASP A 31 -13.88 12.13 -9.23
N ALA A 32 -14.05 11.27 -10.24
CA ALA A 32 -14.85 11.57 -11.43
C ALA A 32 -16.34 11.78 -11.08
N HIS A 33 -16.90 10.91 -10.24
CA HIS A 33 -18.28 11.02 -9.78
C HIS A 33 -18.53 12.29 -8.94
N LEU A 34 -17.54 12.68 -8.12
CA LEU A 34 -17.54 13.95 -7.39
C LEU A 34 -17.61 15.15 -8.33
N LYS A 35 -16.78 15.15 -9.39
CA LYS A 35 -16.73 16.20 -10.40
C LYS A 35 -18.04 16.31 -11.17
N GLU A 36 -18.62 15.18 -11.58
CA GLU A 36 -19.90 15.12 -12.30
C GLU A 36 -21.04 15.79 -11.51
N HIS A 37 -21.06 15.60 -10.19
CA HIS A 37 -22.14 16.09 -9.34
C HIS A 37 -21.85 17.42 -8.63
N MET A 38 -20.63 17.95 -8.74
CA MET A 38 -20.26 19.30 -8.28
C MET A 38 -19.44 20.07 -9.32
N PRO A 39 -19.93 20.17 -10.59
CA PRO A 39 -19.14 20.74 -11.67
C PRO A 39 -18.81 22.21 -11.43
N PHE A 40 -19.73 22.98 -10.85
CA PHE A 40 -19.53 24.40 -10.56
C PHE A 40 -18.45 24.63 -9.50
N LEU A 41 -18.55 23.98 -8.34
CA LEU A 41 -17.55 24.12 -7.28
C LEU A 41 -16.18 23.62 -7.75
N HIS A 42 -16.16 22.47 -8.43
CA HIS A 42 -14.93 21.92 -8.99
C HIS A 42 -14.30 22.89 -10.01
N ALA A 43 -15.09 23.47 -10.92
CA ALA A 43 -14.60 24.42 -11.92
C ALA A 43 -14.06 25.71 -11.29
N ILE A 44 -14.72 26.25 -10.25
CA ILE A 44 -14.22 27.42 -9.52
C ILE A 44 -12.87 27.10 -8.88
N LEU A 45 -12.78 26.00 -8.14
CA LEU A 45 -11.57 25.64 -7.40
C LEU A 45 -10.39 25.31 -8.34
N ILE A 46 -10.66 24.68 -9.49
CA ILE A 46 -9.65 24.48 -10.55
C ILE A 46 -9.27 25.81 -11.20
N GLY A 47 -10.22 26.72 -11.41
CA GLY A 47 -9.95 28.04 -11.99
C GLY A 47 -9.13 28.97 -11.09
N MET A 48 -8.98 28.64 -9.80
CA MET A 48 -8.08 29.30 -8.87
C MET A 48 -6.62 28.82 -8.98
N ILE A 49 -6.35 27.82 -9.84
CA ILE A 49 -4.99 27.38 -10.14
C ILE A 49 -4.31 28.48 -10.98
N PRO A 50 -3.10 28.96 -10.58
CA PRO A 50 -2.34 29.91 -11.38
C PRO A 50 -2.18 29.42 -12.81
N SER A 51 -2.42 30.29 -13.80
CA SER A 51 -2.19 29.96 -15.21
C SER A 51 -0.69 29.89 -15.50
N ASP A 52 -0.29 29.18 -16.57
CA ASP A 52 1.10 29.14 -17.06
C ASP A 52 1.73 30.53 -17.21
N ALA A 53 0.93 31.56 -17.51
CA ALA A 53 1.39 32.95 -17.61
C ALA A 53 1.74 33.58 -16.24
N ASP A 54 1.04 33.21 -15.17
CA ASP A 54 1.25 33.76 -13.82
C ASP A 54 2.46 33.13 -13.10
N LEU A 55 2.85 31.91 -13.51
CA LEU A 55 4.02 31.18 -13.00
C LEU A 55 5.35 31.70 -13.56
N THR A 56 5.33 32.44 -14.68
CA THR A 56 6.54 32.97 -15.35
C THR A 56 6.88 34.42 -14.96
N THR A 57 5.97 35.11 -14.26
CA THR A 57 6.04 36.56 -14.03
C THR A 57 6.26 36.96 -12.58
N ASN A 58 6.15 36.03 -11.63
CA ASN A 58 6.27 36.31 -10.20
C ASN A 58 7.40 35.50 -9.56
N ASP A 59 8.51 36.17 -9.20
CA ASP A 59 9.65 35.63 -8.45
C ASP A 59 9.28 34.95 -7.10
N GLY A 60 8.02 35.09 -6.63
CA GLY A 60 7.52 34.50 -5.38
C GLY A 60 6.64 33.25 -5.53
N VAL A 61 6.31 32.81 -6.76
CA VAL A 61 5.48 31.61 -6.97
C VAL A 61 6.34 30.33 -7.02
N ASP A 62 7.62 30.48 -7.37
CA ASP A 62 8.60 29.40 -7.26
C ASP A 62 8.72 28.94 -5.79
N ASP A 63 8.75 29.88 -4.84
CA ASP A 63 8.75 29.59 -3.39
C ASP A 63 7.47 28.89 -2.90
N LEU A 64 6.30 29.18 -3.48
CA LEU A 64 5.03 28.52 -3.11
C LEU A 64 4.94 27.11 -3.70
N ALA A 65 5.47 26.90 -4.90
CA ALA A 65 5.63 25.57 -5.49
C ALA A 65 6.69 24.75 -4.71
N LEU A 66 7.78 25.38 -4.28
CA LEU A 66 8.82 24.79 -3.42
C LEU A 66 8.32 24.51 -1.99
N ASP A 67 7.52 25.36 -1.35
CA ASP A 67 6.93 25.11 -0.03
C ASP A 67 5.85 24.03 -0.07
N LEU A 68 5.15 23.90 -1.20
CA LEU A 68 4.29 22.74 -1.45
C LEU A 68 5.17 21.49 -1.60
N LEU A 69 6.29 21.55 -2.31
CA LEU A 69 7.22 20.44 -2.48
C LEU A 69 8.17 20.33 -1.27
N ASP A 70 7.74 19.71 -0.17
CA ASP A 70 8.63 19.50 0.99
C ASP A 70 9.95 18.82 0.55
N PRO A 71 11.10 19.52 0.58
CA PRO A 71 12.38 18.96 0.20
C PRO A 71 12.86 17.90 1.22
N ALA A 72 12.19 17.79 2.37
CA ALA A 72 12.41 16.76 3.38
C ALA A 72 11.49 15.53 3.21
N THR A 73 10.65 15.47 2.17
CA THR A 73 10.00 14.20 1.80
C THR A 73 11.09 13.30 1.24
N SER A 74 11.66 12.46 2.11
CA SER A 74 12.66 11.47 1.74
C SER A 74 12.20 10.71 0.49
N THR A 75 13.08 10.64 -0.51
CA THR A 75 12.95 9.78 -1.69
C THR A 75 12.77 8.29 -1.35
N ASP A 76 12.97 7.90 -0.09
CA ASP A 76 12.97 6.53 0.41
C ASP A 76 11.70 6.10 1.18
N VAL A 77 10.55 6.72 0.89
CA VAL A 77 9.29 6.13 1.36
C VAL A 77 8.84 5.06 0.37
N ASP A 78 9.22 3.82 0.68
CA ASP A 78 8.76 2.55 0.11
C ASP A 78 7.47 2.68 -0.72
N ALA A 79 7.60 2.56 -2.05
CA ALA A 79 6.51 2.74 -3.03
C ALA A 79 5.28 1.87 -2.73
N ALA A 80 5.45 0.79 -1.95
CA ALA A 80 4.37 -0.09 -1.51
C ALA A 80 3.54 0.47 -0.33
N ASN A 81 4.06 1.41 0.46
CA ASN A 81 3.39 1.93 1.66
C ASN A 81 2.56 3.21 1.42
N ILE A 82 2.66 3.84 0.25
CA ILE A 82 1.90 5.04 -0.10
C ILE A 82 1.34 4.94 -1.54
N ASN A 83 0.51 3.93 -1.83
CA ASN A 83 -0.34 3.94 -3.03
C ASN A 83 -1.53 4.93 -2.91
N VAL A 84 -1.29 6.08 -2.26
CA VAL A 84 -2.29 7.06 -1.81
C VAL A 84 -1.88 8.51 -2.13
N LEU A 85 -0.58 8.77 -2.21
CA LEU A 85 0.00 9.83 -3.00
C LEU A 85 0.62 9.12 -4.18
N GLY A 86 0.03 9.21 -5.36
CA GLY A 86 0.66 8.66 -6.54
C GLY A 86 1.97 9.39 -6.76
N TYR A 87 3.07 8.75 -6.38
CA TYR A 87 4.41 9.09 -6.86
C TYR A 87 4.80 8.03 -7.91
N GLU A 88 4.01 7.89 -8.97
CA GLU A 88 4.68 7.93 -10.27
C GLU A 88 5.18 9.36 -10.34
N GLN A 89 6.42 9.61 -9.90
CA GLN A 89 6.99 10.93 -9.88
C GLN A 89 7.07 11.36 -11.35
N PRO A 90 6.18 12.21 -11.86
CA PRO A 90 6.36 12.78 -13.18
C PRO A 90 7.70 13.52 -13.11
N SER A 91 8.57 13.29 -14.09
CA SER A 91 9.87 13.95 -14.17
C SER A 91 9.77 15.48 -14.12
N ASP A 92 8.59 16.04 -14.43
CA ASP A 92 8.28 17.46 -14.39
C ASP A 92 7.57 17.88 -13.08
N LEU A 93 8.21 18.81 -12.36
CA LEU A 93 7.69 19.47 -11.15
C LEU A 93 6.33 20.14 -11.37
N ARG A 94 6.05 20.61 -12.59
CA ARG A 94 4.78 21.28 -12.94
C ARG A 94 3.60 20.32 -12.98
N ILE A 95 3.83 19.11 -13.49
CA ILE A 95 2.82 18.04 -13.49
C ILE A 95 2.52 17.64 -12.04
N GLN A 96 3.54 17.56 -11.17
CA GLN A 96 3.35 17.27 -9.75
C GLN A 96 2.49 18.32 -9.04
N ALA A 97 2.80 19.60 -9.25
CA ALA A 97 2.02 20.70 -8.69
C ALA A 97 0.55 20.63 -9.14
N THR A 98 0.33 20.43 -10.44
CA THR A 98 -1.02 20.31 -11.03
C THR A 98 -1.80 19.13 -10.44
N LEU A 99 -1.18 17.94 -10.32
CA LEU A 99 -1.81 16.77 -9.73
C LEU A 99 -2.16 16.98 -8.25
N ARG A 100 -1.29 17.64 -7.49
CA ARG A 100 -1.56 18.02 -6.10
C ARG A 100 -2.75 18.97 -6.00
N PHE A 101 -2.82 19.99 -6.84
CA PHE A 101 -3.96 20.92 -6.86
C PHE A 101 -5.26 20.19 -7.18
N CYS A 102 -5.28 19.38 -8.23
CA CYS A 102 -6.43 18.54 -8.56
C CYS A 102 -6.87 17.70 -7.34
N ARG A 103 -5.92 17.14 -6.59
CA ARG A 103 -6.23 16.38 -5.38
C ARG A 103 -6.82 17.23 -4.25
N ILE A 104 -6.30 18.43 -4.04
CA ILE A 104 -6.86 19.38 -3.07
C ILE A 104 -8.29 19.73 -3.47
N VAL A 105 -8.54 20.03 -4.75
CA VAL A 105 -9.90 20.33 -5.24
C VAL A 105 -10.86 19.17 -5.00
N SER A 106 -10.49 17.94 -5.38
CA SER A 106 -11.31 16.75 -5.11
C SER A 106 -11.57 16.55 -3.61
N THR A 107 -10.57 16.85 -2.76
CA THR A 107 -10.70 16.78 -1.30
C THR A 107 -11.70 17.79 -0.77
N VAL A 108 -11.62 19.06 -1.19
CA VAL A 108 -12.57 20.11 -0.79
C VAL A 108 -13.98 19.76 -1.25
N CYS A 109 -14.14 19.32 -2.50
CA CYS A 109 -15.38 18.78 -3.03
C CYS A 109 -15.94 17.64 -2.15
N ALA A 110 -15.11 16.65 -1.81
CA ALA A 110 -15.50 15.54 -0.95
C ALA A 110 -15.90 15.98 0.46
N MET A 111 -15.21 16.96 1.04
CA MET A 111 -15.57 17.56 2.34
C MET A 111 -16.94 18.23 2.28
N MET A 112 -17.18 19.06 1.27
CA MET A 112 -18.45 19.78 1.12
C MET A 112 -19.62 18.83 0.89
N SER A 113 -19.43 17.80 0.06
CA SER A 113 -20.46 16.77 -0.19
C SER A 113 -20.78 15.95 1.06
N TYR A 114 -19.79 15.59 1.86
CA TYR A 114 -19.97 14.89 3.13
C TYR A 114 -20.64 15.76 4.20
N ALA A 115 -20.28 17.05 4.26
CA ALA A 115 -20.89 18.02 5.17
C ALA A 115 -22.38 18.22 4.83
N ALA A 116 -22.71 18.34 3.55
CA ALA A 116 -24.09 18.45 3.08
C ALA A 116 -24.88 17.14 3.30
N ASN A 117 -24.22 15.99 3.15
CA ASN A 117 -24.82 14.69 3.36
C ASN A 117 -23.77 13.69 3.82
N ARG A 118 -23.81 13.30 5.11
CA ARG A 118 -22.87 12.32 5.69
C ARG A 118 -22.93 10.93 5.05
N ARG A 119 -23.95 10.66 4.21
CA ARG A 119 -23.99 9.45 3.39
C ARG A 119 -23.08 9.54 2.16
N PHE A 120 -22.44 10.66 1.89
CA PHE A 120 -21.35 10.77 0.91
C PHE A 120 -20.01 10.61 1.66
N ASN A 121 -19.66 9.38 2.04
CA ASN A 121 -18.58 9.13 3.00
C ASN A 121 -17.38 8.37 2.43
N ALA A 122 -17.30 8.15 1.12
CA ALA A 122 -16.26 7.33 0.51
C ALA A 122 -14.84 7.87 0.81
N PHE A 123 -14.63 9.16 0.60
CA PHE A 123 -13.35 9.84 0.90
C PHE A 123 -13.03 9.79 2.40
N GLN A 124 -14.00 10.12 3.24
CA GLN A 124 -13.83 10.17 4.69
C GLN A 124 -13.52 8.80 5.29
N LEU A 125 -14.16 7.74 4.77
CA LEU A 125 -13.91 6.35 5.17
C LEU A 125 -12.53 5.89 4.72
N THR A 126 -12.13 6.26 3.50
CA THR A 126 -10.81 5.97 2.97
C THR A 126 -9.71 6.59 3.84
N ASN A 127 -9.85 7.87 4.15
CA ASN A 127 -8.90 8.57 5.00
C ASN A 127 -8.88 8.03 6.43
N SER A 128 -10.03 7.70 7.01
CA SER A 128 -10.06 7.23 8.40
C SER A 128 -9.33 5.89 8.58
N VAL A 129 -9.49 4.95 7.64
CA VAL A 129 -8.75 3.67 7.66
C VAL A 129 -7.25 3.91 7.46
N ARG A 130 -6.86 4.80 6.55
CA ARG A 130 -5.45 5.11 6.28
C ARG A 130 -4.77 5.78 7.47
N LEU A 131 -5.37 6.83 8.02
CA LEU A 131 -4.83 7.55 9.17
C LEU A 131 -4.70 6.63 10.40
N LEU A 132 -5.68 5.75 10.60
CA LEU A 132 -5.63 4.74 11.65
C LEU A 132 -4.45 3.77 11.45
N ALA A 133 -4.24 3.30 10.22
CA ALA A 133 -3.09 2.45 9.88
C ALA A 133 -1.74 3.17 10.05
N CYS A 134 -1.71 4.49 9.83
CA CYS A 134 -0.56 5.36 10.08
C CYS A 134 -0.35 5.69 11.57
N GLY A 135 -1.17 5.16 12.48
CA GLY A 135 -0.99 5.36 13.92
C GLY A 135 -1.42 6.74 14.44
N ILE A 136 -2.33 7.44 13.74
CA ILE A 136 -2.87 8.71 14.23
C ILE A 136 -3.48 8.53 15.64
N SER A 137 -3.27 9.53 16.50
CA SER A 137 -3.89 9.56 17.82
C SER A 137 -5.41 9.67 17.72
N GLU A 138 -6.11 9.25 18.78
CA GLU A 138 -7.57 9.39 18.87
C GLU A 138 -8.01 10.85 18.73
N ARG A 139 -7.32 11.77 19.42
CA ARG A 139 -7.57 13.22 19.32
C ARG A 139 -7.38 13.75 17.89
N GLY A 140 -6.35 13.29 17.18
CA GLY A 140 -6.13 13.65 15.79
C GLY A 140 -7.27 13.16 14.88
N CYS A 141 -7.72 11.92 15.08
CA CYS A 141 -8.90 11.39 14.39
C CYS A 141 -10.18 12.19 14.69
N GLU A 142 -10.42 12.56 15.95
CA GLU A 142 -11.59 13.35 16.34
C GLU A 142 -11.60 14.72 15.66
N TYR A 143 -10.46 15.42 15.66
CA TYR A 143 -10.32 16.70 14.97
C TYR A 143 -10.57 16.58 13.46
N LEU A 144 -9.92 15.62 12.79
CA LEU A 144 -10.09 15.40 11.35
C LEU A 144 -11.51 14.97 10.99
N ASN A 145 -12.19 14.24 11.89
CA ASN A 145 -13.60 13.92 11.73
C ASN A 145 -14.49 15.16 11.87
N HIS A 146 -14.18 16.04 12.82
CA HIS A 146 -14.90 17.28 13.05
C HIS A 146 -14.87 18.20 11.83
N VAL A 147 -13.70 18.36 11.19
CA VAL A 147 -13.56 19.18 9.97
C VAL A 147 -13.98 18.46 8.69
N GLY A 148 -14.44 17.20 8.77
CA GLY A 148 -14.97 16.45 7.63
C GLY A 148 -13.93 15.81 6.72
N LEU A 149 -12.67 15.71 7.15
CA LEU A 149 -11.57 15.07 6.41
C LEU A 149 -11.55 13.54 6.56
N CYS A 150 -12.08 13.00 7.65
CA CYS A 150 -12.21 11.56 7.85
C CYS A 150 -13.50 11.17 8.57
N SER A 151 -13.86 9.89 8.55
CA SER A 151 -14.90 9.34 9.43
C SER A 151 -14.36 9.14 10.85
N SER A 152 -15.21 8.75 11.80
CA SER A 152 -14.78 8.52 13.17
C SER A 152 -13.80 7.35 13.25
N ARG A 153 -12.98 7.33 14.32
CA ARG A 153 -12.08 6.21 14.63
C ARG A 153 -12.83 4.89 14.70
N TRP A 154 -14.05 4.90 15.26
CA TRP A 154 -14.88 3.70 15.31
C TRP A 154 -15.24 3.24 13.89
N THR A 155 -15.69 4.12 13.00
CA THR A 155 -15.96 3.73 11.60
C THR A 155 -14.73 3.09 10.94
N ALA A 156 -13.54 3.64 11.17
CA ALA A 156 -12.29 3.07 10.66
C ALA A 156 -12.00 1.66 11.22
N LEU A 157 -12.09 1.47 12.53
CA LEU A 157 -11.89 0.17 13.18
C LEU A 157 -12.91 -0.87 12.70
N ALA A 158 -14.17 -0.46 12.52
CA ALA A 158 -15.23 -1.32 12.00
C ALA A 158 -14.95 -1.77 10.56
N ALA A 159 -14.49 -0.84 9.70
CA ALA A 159 -14.07 -1.16 8.35
C ALA A 159 -12.84 -2.09 8.34
N MET A 160 -11.83 -1.83 9.19
CA MET A 160 -10.68 -2.74 9.33
C MET A 160 -11.09 -4.13 9.80
N LYS A 161 -12.11 -4.25 10.67
CA LYS A 161 -12.67 -5.54 11.05
C LYS A 161 -13.34 -6.27 9.89
N SER A 162 -14.06 -5.56 9.02
CA SER A 162 -14.63 -6.19 7.81
C SER A 162 -13.52 -6.65 6.85
N LEU A 163 -12.49 -5.82 6.64
CA LEU A 163 -11.31 -6.18 5.84
C LEU A 163 -10.57 -7.40 6.43
N SER A 164 -10.46 -7.48 7.75
CA SER A 164 -9.78 -8.61 8.41
C SER A 164 -10.56 -9.90 8.29
N LEU A 165 -11.90 -9.86 8.25
CA LEU A 165 -12.72 -11.06 7.96
C LEU A 165 -12.46 -11.58 6.55
N ASN A 166 -12.36 -10.70 5.56
CA ASN A 166 -12.02 -11.08 4.18
C ASN A 166 -10.59 -11.64 4.09
N ALA A 167 -9.63 -11.04 4.80
CA ALA A 167 -8.27 -11.55 4.88
C ALA A 167 -8.21 -12.91 5.59
N GLN A 168 -8.96 -13.08 6.68
CA GLN A 168 -9.08 -14.34 7.41
C GLN A 168 -9.63 -15.45 6.53
N ALA A 169 -10.66 -15.17 5.70
CA ALA A 169 -11.20 -16.17 4.78
C ALA A 169 -10.16 -16.63 3.75
N LYS A 170 -9.37 -15.70 3.20
CA LYS A 170 -8.26 -16.03 2.29
C LYS A 170 -7.18 -16.85 2.99
N LEU A 171 -6.81 -16.47 4.21
CA LEU A 171 -5.83 -17.20 5.01
C LEU A 171 -6.30 -18.63 5.34
N LYS A 172 -7.56 -18.80 5.74
CA LYS A 172 -8.16 -20.12 5.97
C LYS A 172 -8.12 -20.99 4.71
N LYS A 173 -8.36 -20.39 3.54
CA LYS A 173 -8.25 -21.08 2.25
C LYS A 173 -6.81 -21.46 1.92
N SER A 174 -5.83 -20.60 2.17
CA SER A 174 -4.42 -20.94 1.92
C SER A 174 -3.87 -21.98 2.90
N MET A 175 -4.41 -22.02 4.13
CA MET A 175 -4.03 -22.99 5.16
C MET A 175 -4.83 -24.29 5.12
N SER A 176 -5.81 -24.43 4.21
CA SER A 176 -6.60 -25.65 4.12
C SER A 176 -5.71 -26.81 3.67
N ILE A 177 -5.84 -27.96 4.34
CA ILE A 177 -5.09 -29.17 4.00
C ILE A 177 -5.53 -29.64 2.61
N SER A 178 -4.57 -29.75 1.69
CA SER A 178 -4.79 -30.35 0.39
C SER A 178 -4.59 -31.86 0.48
N PRO A 179 -5.49 -32.70 -0.06
CA PRO A 179 -5.30 -34.14 -0.08
C PRO A 179 -4.07 -34.58 -0.90
N GLN A 180 -3.53 -33.70 -1.74
CA GLN A 180 -2.34 -33.95 -2.56
C GLN A 180 -1.01 -33.67 -1.82
N CYS A 181 -1.05 -32.98 -0.67
CA CYS A 181 0.13 -32.65 0.10
C CYS A 181 -0.10 -33.03 1.57
N PRO A 182 0.54 -34.10 2.08
CA PRO A 182 0.36 -34.55 3.46
C PRO A 182 0.89 -33.53 4.49
N ILE A 183 1.72 -32.58 4.05
CA ILE A 183 2.29 -31.52 4.89
C ILE A 183 1.35 -30.31 4.86
N ALA A 184 0.82 -29.96 6.03
CA ALA A 184 -0.02 -28.77 6.19
C ALA A 184 0.82 -27.48 6.06
N PRO A 185 0.27 -26.41 5.45
CA PRO A 185 0.93 -25.11 5.44
C PRO A 185 1.18 -24.59 6.86
N SER A 186 2.33 -23.96 7.08
CA SER A 186 2.64 -23.30 8.35
C SER A 186 2.48 -21.78 8.25
N ILE A 187 2.18 -21.13 9.37
CA ILE A 187 2.17 -19.67 9.48
C ILE A 187 3.35 -19.25 10.35
N CYS A 188 4.12 -18.30 9.85
CA CYS A 188 5.21 -17.66 10.58
C CYS A 188 4.84 -16.21 10.78
N ILE A 189 4.98 -15.74 12.02
CA ILE A 189 4.80 -14.35 12.40
C ILE A 189 6.14 -13.91 12.96
N ASP A 190 6.76 -12.95 12.31
CA ASP A 190 8.07 -12.44 12.67
C ASP A 190 8.03 -10.93 12.85
N ASN A 191 8.81 -10.41 13.77
CA ASN A 191 9.01 -8.97 13.94
C ASN A 191 10.27 -8.61 13.16
N ILE A 192 10.08 -8.27 11.88
CA ILE A 192 11.19 -7.87 11.02
C ILE A 192 11.41 -6.38 11.24
N ASP A 193 12.53 -6.06 11.87
CA ASP A 193 13.05 -4.71 11.95
C ASP A 193 13.99 -4.48 10.75
N MET A 194 13.58 -3.63 9.81
CA MET A 194 14.44 -3.20 8.70
C MET A 194 15.09 -1.88 9.06
N GLU A 195 16.43 -1.83 9.11
CA GLU A 195 17.16 -0.59 9.32
C GLU A 195 17.68 -0.05 7.98
N GLU A 196 17.16 1.10 7.59
CA GLU A 196 17.75 1.90 6.54
C GLU A 196 18.89 2.73 7.15
N LYS A 197 20.12 2.47 6.71
CA LYS A 197 21.31 3.14 7.23
C LYS A 197 21.91 4.10 6.21
N VAL A 198 21.65 5.40 6.39
CA VAL A 198 22.28 6.46 5.59
C VAL A 198 23.69 6.74 6.11
N ARG A 199 24.70 6.65 5.22
CA ARG A 199 26.13 6.81 5.59
C ARG A 199 26.54 8.26 5.92
N ASN A 200 25.88 9.25 5.31
CA ASN A 200 26.10 10.67 5.60
C ASN A 200 24.85 11.27 6.26
N ILE A 201 24.87 11.35 7.58
CA ILE A 201 23.76 11.91 8.36
C ILE A 201 23.73 13.43 8.12
N SER A 202 22.62 13.94 7.60
CA SER A 202 22.36 15.37 7.44
C SER A 202 21.02 15.75 8.07
N VAL A 203 20.73 17.03 8.20
CA VAL A 203 19.40 17.48 8.68
C VAL A 203 18.37 17.09 7.61
N GLY A 204 17.53 16.10 7.91
CA GLY A 204 16.55 15.53 6.98
C GLY A 204 16.87 14.09 6.51
N HIS A 205 18.14 13.66 6.56
CA HIS A 205 18.54 12.29 6.24
C HIS A 205 19.05 11.57 7.49
N ARG A 206 18.18 10.78 8.12
CA ARG A 206 18.50 9.98 9.30
C ARG A 206 18.29 8.52 8.99
N ALA A 207 19.08 7.67 9.62
CA ALA A 207 18.80 6.24 9.63
C ALA A 207 17.43 6.00 10.29
N PHE A 208 16.62 5.15 9.66
CA PHE A 208 15.28 4.82 10.13
C PHE A 208 15.14 3.31 10.32
N THR A 209 14.56 2.90 11.45
CA THR A 209 14.24 1.49 11.69
C THR A 209 12.75 1.29 11.51
N PHE A 210 12.38 0.61 10.43
CA PHE A 210 11.03 0.16 10.18
C PHE A 210 10.74 -1.07 11.04
N ARG A 211 9.98 -0.87 12.10
CA ARG A 211 9.53 -1.95 12.98
C ARG A 211 8.14 -2.40 12.58
N ARG A 212 8.02 -3.59 12.01
CA ARG A 212 6.70 -4.15 11.65
C ARG A 212 6.64 -5.63 11.98
N THR A 213 5.46 -6.07 12.41
CA THR A 213 5.13 -7.48 12.50
C THR A 213 4.68 -7.95 11.11
N TRP A 214 5.42 -8.89 10.56
CA TRP A 214 5.12 -9.53 9.28
C TRP A 214 4.61 -10.94 9.54
N GLY A 215 3.66 -11.37 8.71
CA GLY A 215 3.15 -12.74 8.73
C GLY A 215 3.17 -13.31 7.33
N TYR A 216 3.74 -14.49 7.16
CA TYR A 216 3.73 -15.23 5.89
C TYR A 216 3.29 -16.67 6.11
N VAL A 217 2.69 -17.24 5.06
CA VAL A 217 2.29 -18.65 5.02
C VAL A 217 3.31 -19.39 4.19
N HIS A 218 3.89 -20.44 4.75
CA HIS A 218 4.69 -21.39 4.01
C HIS A 218 3.81 -22.53 3.53
N SER A 219 3.69 -22.64 2.21
CA SER A 219 3.15 -23.82 1.55
C SER A 219 4.32 -24.60 0.93
N PRO A 220 4.40 -25.92 1.14
CA PRO A 220 5.38 -26.75 0.47
C PRO A 220 5.28 -26.62 -1.05
N ASP A 221 6.41 -26.58 -1.73
CA ASP A 221 6.45 -26.54 -3.19
C ASP A 221 5.89 -27.84 -3.79
N ALA A 222 5.00 -27.71 -4.77
CA ALA A 222 4.27 -28.86 -5.31
C ALA A 222 5.18 -29.82 -6.08
N GLU A 223 6.18 -29.31 -6.80
CA GLU A 223 7.14 -30.14 -7.54
C GLU A 223 8.06 -30.89 -6.58
N LEU A 224 8.52 -30.21 -5.51
CA LEU A 224 9.30 -30.84 -4.45
C LEU A 224 8.51 -31.98 -3.80
N ILE A 225 7.26 -31.75 -3.40
CA ILE A 225 6.42 -32.80 -2.78
C ILE A 225 6.19 -33.97 -3.73
N ALA A 226 6.03 -33.72 -5.03
CA ALA A 226 5.89 -34.79 -6.02
C ALA A 226 7.17 -35.63 -6.21
N SER A 227 8.34 -35.06 -5.92
CA SER A 227 9.63 -35.77 -6.01
C SER A 227 9.94 -36.68 -4.81
N LEU A 228 9.22 -36.50 -3.69
CA LEU A 228 9.45 -37.22 -2.45
C LEU A 228 8.68 -38.53 -2.39
N ASP A 229 9.21 -39.49 -1.62
CA ASP A 229 8.48 -40.71 -1.28
C ASP A 229 7.34 -40.40 -0.30
N GLN A 230 6.11 -40.48 -0.80
CA GLN A 230 4.90 -40.21 -0.04
C GLN A 230 4.71 -41.15 1.16
N SER A 231 5.28 -42.36 1.12
CA SER A 231 5.17 -43.32 2.21
C SER A 231 6.00 -42.94 3.44
N GLU A 232 7.04 -42.13 3.25
CA GLU A 232 7.91 -41.61 4.32
C GLU A 232 7.45 -40.26 4.87
N LEU A 233 6.44 -39.62 4.25
CA LEU A 233 5.86 -38.36 4.71
C LEU A 233 4.83 -38.58 5.85
N THR A 234 5.24 -39.32 6.87
CA THR A 234 4.41 -39.67 8.03
C THR A 234 4.98 -39.15 9.35
N LEU A 235 4.11 -39.01 10.35
CA LEU A 235 4.52 -38.61 11.70
C LEU A 235 5.46 -39.65 12.34
N GLU A 236 5.29 -40.93 12.02
CA GLU A 236 6.13 -42.01 12.52
C GLU A 236 7.56 -41.93 11.96
N SER A 237 7.70 -41.81 10.62
CA SER A 237 9.00 -41.59 9.97
C SER A 237 9.71 -40.35 10.53
N TYR A 238 8.97 -39.25 10.74
CA TYR A 238 9.50 -38.04 11.38
C TYR A 238 10.03 -38.30 12.80
N HIS A 239 9.26 -39.00 13.65
CA HIS A 239 9.70 -39.33 15.02
C HIS A 239 10.93 -40.24 15.02
N ASN A 240 10.96 -41.24 14.15
CA ASN A 240 12.11 -42.15 14.00
C ASN A 240 13.36 -41.39 13.56
N ALA A 241 13.24 -40.47 12.61
CA ALA A 241 14.35 -39.62 12.17
C ALA A 241 14.86 -38.70 13.29
N ILE A 242 13.97 -38.02 14.03
CA ILE A 242 14.36 -37.13 15.13
C ILE A 242 15.04 -37.87 16.28
N GLN A 243 14.68 -39.13 16.55
CA GLN A 243 15.37 -39.90 17.59
C GLN A 243 16.87 -40.04 17.30
N GLN A 244 17.26 -40.18 16.03
CA GLN A 244 18.66 -40.30 15.62
C GLN A 244 19.45 -39.01 15.83
N VAL A 245 18.78 -37.85 15.77
CA VAL A 245 19.40 -36.54 16.00
C VAL A 245 19.96 -36.43 17.43
N LYS A 246 19.39 -37.14 18.42
CA LYS A 246 19.88 -37.11 19.80
C LYS A 246 21.35 -37.55 19.95
N SER A 247 21.80 -38.47 19.10
CA SER A 247 23.18 -38.97 19.08
C SER A 247 24.03 -38.34 17.97
N MET A 248 23.44 -37.46 17.17
CA MET A 248 24.15 -36.79 16.08
C MET A 248 25.11 -35.75 16.65
N THR A 249 26.36 -35.78 16.21
CA THR A 249 27.31 -34.71 16.53
C THR A 249 27.03 -33.54 15.61
N ILE A 250 26.51 -32.44 16.17
CA ILE A 250 26.23 -31.22 15.42
C ILE A 250 27.52 -30.41 15.32
N GLU A 251 27.98 -30.15 14.10
CA GLU A 251 29.15 -29.31 13.85
C GLU A 251 28.70 -27.96 13.28
N PRO A 252 29.33 -26.83 13.66
CA PRO A 252 28.93 -25.50 13.19
C PRO A 252 28.84 -25.36 11.67
N ARG A 253 29.70 -26.07 10.93
CA ARG A 253 29.70 -26.08 9.45
C ARG A 253 28.40 -26.61 8.83
N MET A 254 27.58 -27.37 9.57
CA MET A 254 26.29 -27.88 9.10
C MET A 254 25.23 -26.77 8.96
N PHE A 255 25.43 -25.63 9.61
CA PHE A 255 24.54 -24.47 9.53
C PHE A 255 25.11 -23.34 8.69
N LEU A 256 26.33 -23.49 8.19
CA LEU A 256 26.95 -22.52 7.31
C LEU A 256 26.65 -22.93 5.86
N PRO A 257 26.22 -22.00 5.00
CA PRO A 257 26.05 -22.28 3.59
C PRO A 257 27.37 -22.74 2.99
N SER A 258 27.31 -23.72 2.10
CA SER A 258 28.43 -24.08 1.26
C SER A 258 28.72 -22.95 0.26
N ARG A 259 29.94 -22.93 -0.29
CA ARG A 259 30.34 -21.92 -1.29
C ARG A 259 29.41 -21.91 -2.52
N GLU A 260 28.89 -23.07 -2.92
CA GLU A 260 27.96 -23.21 -4.04
C GLU A 260 26.57 -22.66 -3.70
N GLU A 261 26.10 -22.90 -2.48
CA GLU A 261 24.84 -22.33 -1.98
C GLU A 261 24.94 -20.82 -1.83
N ASP A 262 26.05 -20.28 -1.32
CA ASP A 262 26.29 -18.83 -1.24
C ASP A 262 26.21 -18.17 -2.61
N GLN A 263 26.80 -18.79 -3.64
CA GLN A 263 26.71 -18.28 -5.02
C GLN A 263 25.28 -18.29 -5.54
N LYS A 264 24.50 -19.35 -5.26
CA LYS A 264 23.08 -19.41 -5.62
C LYS A 264 22.26 -18.36 -4.90
N ILE A 265 22.46 -18.21 -3.59
CA ILE A 265 21.78 -17.20 -2.76
C ILE A 265 22.08 -15.82 -3.32
N GLN A 266 23.35 -15.51 -3.58
CA GLN A 266 23.76 -14.25 -4.20
C GLN A 266 23.08 -14.01 -5.55
N ALA A 267 23.01 -15.03 -6.41
CA ALA A 267 22.34 -14.93 -7.71
C ALA A 267 20.83 -14.67 -7.57
N VAL A 268 20.16 -15.29 -6.59
CA VAL A 268 18.74 -15.04 -6.29
C VAL A 268 18.53 -13.60 -5.85
N TRP A 269 19.34 -13.09 -4.90
CA TRP A 269 19.26 -11.69 -4.46
C TRP A 269 19.48 -10.72 -5.62
N LEU A 270 20.52 -10.95 -6.44
CA LEU A 270 20.82 -10.12 -7.61
C LEU A 270 19.68 -10.15 -8.63
N SER A 271 19.07 -11.31 -8.88
CA SER A 271 17.93 -11.45 -9.77
C SER A 271 16.69 -10.71 -9.26
N GLN A 272 16.40 -10.80 -7.95
CA GLN A 272 15.30 -10.07 -7.33
C GLN A 272 15.50 -8.55 -7.41
N ILE A 273 16.70 -8.08 -7.08
CA ILE A 273 17.06 -6.66 -7.21
C ILE A 273 16.96 -6.24 -8.68
N ALA A 274 17.53 -7.00 -9.61
CA ALA A 274 17.49 -6.68 -11.04
C ALA A 274 16.05 -6.64 -11.56
N LYS A 275 15.17 -7.55 -11.13
CA LYS A 275 13.75 -7.56 -11.51
C LYS A 275 13.03 -6.30 -11.03
N VAL A 276 13.25 -5.92 -9.78
CA VAL A 276 12.69 -4.67 -9.22
C VAL A 276 13.22 -3.49 -10.01
N LEU A 277 14.55 -3.40 -10.19
CA LEU A 277 15.16 -2.32 -10.95
C LEU A 277 14.62 -2.25 -12.39
N HIS A 278 14.43 -3.38 -13.05
CA HIS A 278 13.90 -3.43 -14.41
C HIS A 278 12.44 -2.95 -14.44
N GLN A 279 11.61 -3.42 -13.52
CA GLN A 279 10.19 -3.01 -13.41
C GLN A 279 10.01 -1.52 -13.14
N TYR A 280 10.93 -0.89 -12.41
CA TYR A 280 10.78 0.50 -11.99
C TYR A 280 11.64 1.51 -12.78
N PHE A 281 12.75 1.09 -13.39
CA PHE A 281 13.67 1.99 -14.10
C PHE A 281 13.72 1.79 -15.62
N ALA A 282 13.37 0.62 -16.14
CA ALA A 282 13.63 0.28 -17.54
C ALA A 282 12.36 0.16 -18.42
N ASP A 283 11.22 -0.21 -17.85
CA ASP A 283 9.92 -0.16 -18.54
C ASP A 283 9.09 1.02 -18.02
N PRO A 284 9.24 2.24 -18.58
CA PRO A 284 8.26 3.29 -18.34
C PRO A 284 6.94 2.82 -18.95
N ASN A 285 5.93 2.58 -18.11
CA ASN A 285 4.59 2.26 -18.58
C ASN A 285 4.17 3.36 -19.58
N PRO A 286 3.91 3.05 -20.87
CA PRO A 286 3.60 4.09 -21.84
C PRO A 286 2.28 4.74 -21.45
N MET A 287 2.33 6.05 -21.22
CA MET A 287 1.14 6.88 -21.01
C MET A 287 0.17 6.64 -22.16
N PRO A 288 -1.14 6.49 -21.91
CA PRO A 288 -2.11 6.42 -22.99
C PRO A 288 -2.05 7.74 -23.78
N GLU A 289 -1.72 7.64 -25.07
CA GLU A 289 -1.69 8.76 -26.00
C GLU A 289 -3.04 9.50 -25.94
N SER A 290 -2.98 10.79 -25.60
CA SER A 290 -4.11 11.68 -25.81
C SER A 290 -4.26 11.85 -27.31
N GLY A 291 -5.31 11.23 -27.86
CA GLY A 291 -5.65 11.38 -29.26
C GLY A 291 -5.94 12.84 -29.56
N ASP A 292 -5.06 13.44 -30.35
CA ASP A 292 -5.37 14.62 -31.15
C ASP A 292 -6.49 14.22 -32.13
N ASN A 293 -7.68 14.74 -31.91
CA ASN A 293 -8.68 14.87 -32.97
C ASN A 293 -8.92 16.37 -33.19
N SER A 294 -8.33 16.80 -34.31
CA SER A 294 -8.79 17.86 -35.22
C SER A 294 -10.24 18.31 -35.08
#